data_AF-R7FJL0-F1
#
_entry.id   AF-R7FJL0-F1
#
_cell.length_a   1.000
_cell.length_b   1.000
_cell.length_c   1.000
_cell.angle_alpha   90.00
_cell.angle_beta   90.00
_cell.angle_gamma   90.00
#
_symmetry.space_group_name_H-M   'P 1'
#
loop_
_entity.id
_entity.type
_entity.pdbx_description
1 polymer ?
#
loop_
_entity_poly.entity_id
_entity_poly.type
_entity_poly.pdbx_seq_one_letter_code
_entity_poly.pdbx_strand_id
1 'polypeptide(L)'
;MKELLFYTVDKNYIKYLSKFEKHVSYNKDEIGHSRPYLGIVLRIENYEYFVPLYSYKCHYEKYKNNPSFFFVYGRKNNPLAIIKFSAMIPVPNNINVTSILEYNNQDKKYRDLISAEYRYINSNKEEICKRANKMYISVTKHKNNFLKTISCNFKLLEKKSVEYKE
;
A
#
# COMPACT_ATOMS: atom_id res chain seq x y z
N MET A 1 -2.10 -19.23 3.98
CA MET A 1 -2.24 -17.76 4.05
C MET A 1 -3.26 -17.30 3.02
N LYS A 2 -4.21 -16.42 3.39
CA LYS A 2 -5.21 -15.87 2.44
C LYS A 2 -4.52 -15.10 1.31
N GLU A 3 -5.19 -14.99 0.18
CA GLU A 3 -4.71 -14.20 -0.95
C GLU A 3 -4.74 -12.70 -0.63
N LEU A 4 -3.84 -11.95 -1.25
CA LEU A 4 -3.84 -10.50 -1.19
C LEU A 4 -4.71 -9.97 -2.33
N LEU A 5 -5.63 -9.07 -1.98
CA LEU A 5 -6.59 -8.46 -2.89
C LEU A 5 -6.29 -6.98 -3.07
N PHE A 6 -6.77 -6.43 -4.19
CA PHE A 6 -6.72 -5.00 -4.44
C PHE A 6 -7.94 -4.32 -3.83
N TYR A 7 -7.72 -3.15 -3.25
CA TYR A 7 -8.72 -2.33 -2.60
C TYR A 7 -8.65 -0.90 -3.12
N THR A 8 -9.77 -0.22 -3.08
CA THR A 8 -9.84 1.24 -3.03
C THR A 8 -10.03 1.67 -1.59
N VAL A 9 -9.49 2.85 -1.25
CA VAL A 9 -9.67 3.46 0.07
C VAL A 9 -10.40 4.78 -0.13
N ASP A 10 -11.36 5.06 0.76
CA ASP A 10 -12.17 6.27 0.74
C ASP A 10 -11.29 7.53 0.67
N LYS A 11 -11.66 8.46 -0.22
CA LYS A 11 -10.86 9.66 -0.48
C LYS A 11 -10.85 10.62 0.71
N ASN A 12 -11.95 10.72 1.45
CA ASN A 12 -12.04 11.56 2.64
C ASN A 12 -11.17 11.00 3.76
N TYR A 13 -11.11 9.68 3.90
CA TYR A 13 -10.20 9.02 4.83
C TYR A 13 -8.73 9.31 4.51
N ILE A 14 -8.32 9.11 3.24
CA ILE A 14 -6.96 9.44 2.78
C ILE A 14 -6.64 10.93 2.99
N LYS A 15 -7.57 11.82 2.63
CA LYS A 15 -7.42 13.27 2.80
C LYS A 15 -7.29 13.63 4.28
N TYR A 16 -8.06 13.01 5.16
CA TYR A 16 -7.97 13.20 6.60
C TYR A 16 -6.59 12.78 7.13
N LEU A 17 -6.13 11.57 6.84
CA LEU A 17 -4.82 11.09 7.29
C LEU A 17 -3.66 11.97 6.76
N SER A 18 -3.76 12.46 5.52
CA SER A 18 -2.73 13.31 4.92
C SER A 18 -2.54 14.67 5.62
N LYS A 19 -3.50 15.11 6.44
CA LYS A 19 -3.35 16.33 7.26
C LYS A 19 -2.30 16.14 8.37
N PHE A 20 -2.08 14.91 8.81
CA PHE A 20 -1.18 14.58 9.91
C PHE A 20 0.14 13.96 9.45
N GLU A 21 0.15 13.34 8.27
CA GLU A 21 1.32 12.64 7.74
C GLU A 21 1.50 12.92 6.24
N LYS A 22 2.60 13.59 5.90
CA LYS A 22 2.94 14.00 4.53
C LYS A 22 3.30 12.83 3.61
N HIS A 23 3.68 11.69 4.17
CA HIS A 23 4.03 10.49 3.40
C HIS A 23 2.81 9.66 2.98
N VAL A 24 1.60 10.01 3.43
CA VAL A 24 0.37 9.36 2.97
C VAL A 24 0.20 9.58 1.47
N SER A 25 -0.11 8.49 0.77
CA SER A 25 -0.25 8.51 -0.69
C SER A 25 -1.57 9.16 -1.09
N TYR A 26 -1.54 10.43 -1.47
CA TYR A 26 -2.74 11.11 -1.94
C TYR A 26 -3.29 10.45 -3.22
N ASN A 27 -4.62 10.36 -3.30
CA ASN A 27 -5.31 9.91 -4.51
C ASN A 27 -5.23 11.02 -5.54
N LYS A 28 -4.58 10.77 -6.68
CA LYS A 28 -4.55 11.73 -7.79
C LYS A 28 -5.86 11.59 -8.55
N ASP A 29 -6.84 12.43 -8.21
CA ASP A 29 -8.15 12.45 -8.86
C ASP A 29 -8.04 12.76 -10.38
N GLU A 30 -6.95 13.41 -10.80
CA GLU A 30 -6.70 13.83 -12.18
C GLU A 30 -6.33 12.70 -13.16
N ILE A 31 -6.03 11.48 -12.69
CA ILE A 31 -5.51 10.38 -13.55
C ILE A 31 -6.60 9.32 -13.88
N GLY A 32 -7.88 9.62 -13.60
CA GLY A 32 -9.01 8.77 -14.04
C GLY A 32 -9.26 7.50 -13.21
N HIS A 33 -8.31 7.08 -12.34
CA HIS A 33 -8.49 5.93 -11.44
C HIS A 33 -8.00 6.23 -10.02
N SER A 34 -8.77 5.78 -9.02
CA SER A 34 -8.33 5.81 -7.62
C SER A 34 -7.11 4.91 -7.45
N ARG A 35 -6.19 5.29 -6.55
CA ARG A 35 -4.98 4.51 -6.32
C ARG A 35 -5.37 3.13 -5.76
N PRO A 36 -4.93 2.03 -6.38
CA PRO A 36 -5.12 0.71 -5.81
C PRO A 36 -4.22 0.54 -4.58
N TYR A 37 -4.80 -0.03 -3.53
CA TYR A 37 -4.12 -0.50 -2.34
C TYR A 37 -4.11 -2.02 -2.32
N LEU A 38 -3.08 -2.62 -1.76
CA LEU A 38 -3.00 -4.05 -1.51
C LEU A 38 -3.29 -4.32 -0.04
N GLY A 39 -4.21 -5.23 0.23
CA GLY A 39 -4.59 -5.58 1.60
C GLY A 39 -5.02 -7.04 1.71
N ILE A 40 -5.08 -7.60 2.91
CA ILE A 40 -4.53 -7.05 4.16
C ILE A 40 -3.08 -7.55 4.29
N VAL A 41 -2.09 -6.66 4.27
CA VAL A 41 -0.67 -7.07 4.27
C VAL A 41 -0.08 -7.26 5.66
N LEU A 42 -0.71 -6.69 6.68
CA LEU A 42 -0.30 -6.80 8.08
C LEU A 42 -1.51 -6.56 8.98
N ARG A 43 -1.59 -7.29 10.10
CA ARG A 43 -2.57 -7.08 11.16
C ARG A 43 -1.83 -6.77 12.46
N ILE A 44 -2.17 -5.65 13.09
CA ILE A 44 -1.63 -5.26 14.39
C ILE A 44 -2.82 -4.90 15.26
N GLU A 45 -3.07 -5.69 16.32
CA GLU A 45 -4.21 -5.48 17.22
C GLU A 45 -5.53 -5.34 16.44
N ASN A 46 -6.15 -4.15 16.49
CA ASN A 46 -7.42 -3.83 15.85
C ASN A 46 -7.26 -3.09 14.51
N TYR A 47 -6.05 -3.08 13.94
CA TYR A 47 -5.75 -2.40 12.68
C TYR A 47 -5.37 -3.39 11.58
N GLU A 48 -6.00 -3.21 10.43
CA GLU A 48 -5.62 -3.83 9.17
C GLU A 48 -4.83 -2.85 8.31
N TYR A 49 -3.67 -3.28 7.83
CA TYR A 49 -2.80 -2.44 7.02
C TYR A 49 -2.99 -2.67 5.53
N PHE A 50 -3.10 -1.56 4.82
CA PHE A 50 -3.22 -1.47 3.37
C PHE A 50 -2.03 -0.71 2.82
N VAL A 51 -1.40 -1.25 1.78
CA VAL A 51 -0.19 -0.67 1.18
C VAL A 51 -0.49 -0.12 -0.22
N PRO A 52 -0.12 1.14 -0.52
CA PRO A 52 -0.39 1.71 -1.83
C PRO A 52 0.47 1.06 -2.91
N LEU A 53 -0.16 0.77 -4.05
CA LEU A 53 0.51 0.34 -5.27
C LEU A 53 0.76 1.56 -6.18
N TYR A 54 1.89 1.55 -6.84
CA TYR A 54 2.31 2.58 -7.80
C TYR A 54 2.72 1.92 -9.10
N SER A 55 2.26 2.43 -10.23
CA SER A 55 2.81 2.04 -11.53
C SER A 55 4.30 2.32 -11.58
N TYR A 56 5.05 1.44 -12.23
CA TYR A 56 6.49 1.59 -12.38
C TYR A 56 6.85 2.89 -13.12
N LYS A 57 7.99 3.49 -12.74
CA LYS A 57 8.58 4.66 -13.38
C LYS A 57 10.09 4.45 -13.45
N CYS A 58 10.74 4.89 -14.54
CA CYS A 58 12.17 4.61 -14.78
C CYS A 58 13.09 5.09 -13.64
N HIS A 59 12.76 6.17 -12.93
CA HIS A 59 13.58 6.64 -11.81
C HIS A 59 13.65 5.66 -10.62
N TYR A 60 12.77 4.65 -10.56
CA TYR A 60 12.84 3.59 -9.54
C TYR A 60 14.01 2.63 -9.75
N GLU A 61 14.62 2.59 -10.94
CA GLU A 61 15.79 1.76 -11.22
C GLU A 61 16.98 2.08 -10.29
N LYS A 62 17.08 3.33 -9.84
CA LYS A 62 18.14 3.78 -8.91
C LYS A 62 17.90 3.37 -7.46
N TYR A 63 16.75 2.76 -7.14
CA TYR A 63 16.39 2.46 -5.77
C TYR A 63 17.19 1.26 -5.26
N LYS A 64 17.97 1.49 -4.20
CA LYS A 64 18.69 0.41 -3.52
C LYS A 64 17.73 -0.47 -2.73
N ASN A 65 17.94 -1.78 -2.80
CA ASN A 65 17.11 -2.77 -2.10
C ASN A 65 17.03 -2.44 -0.60
N ASN A 66 15.82 -2.23 -0.11
CA ASN A 66 15.54 -1.97 1.30
C ASN A 66 14.07 -2.33 1.60
N PRO A 67 13.66 -2.46 2.88
CA PRO A 67 12.34 -2.99 3.22
C PRO A 67 11.18 -2.03 2.93
N SER A 68 11.43 -0.77 2.51
CA SER A 68 10.36 0.21 2.25
C SER A 68 9.54 -0.06 0.99
N PHE A 69 10.03 -0.91 0.09
CA PHE A 69 9.31 -1.22 -1.15
C PHE A 69 9.53 -2.65 -1.66
N PHE A 70 8.71 -3.03 -2.64
CA PHE A 70 8.81 -4.28 -3.37
C PHE A 70 8.41 -4.07 -4.83
N PHE A 71 9.20 -4.58 -5.77
CA PHE A 71 8.88 -4.49 -7.19
C PHE A 71 7.96 -5.64 -7.60
N VAL A 72 6.97 -5.31 -8.42
CA VAL A 72 6.03 -6.27 -9.02
C VAL A 72 6.41 -6.41 -10.48
N TYR A 73 6.69 -7.64 -10.90
CA TYR A 73 7.14 -7.93 -12.26
C TYR A 73 6.09 -8.72 -13.04
N GLY A 74 6.04 -8.48 -14.35
CA GLY A 74 5.24 -9.24 -15.28
C GLY A 74 6.06 -10.30 -16.00
N ARG A 75 5.60 -10.66 -17.20
CA ARG A 75 6.28 -11.61 -18.07
C ARG A 75 7.60 -11.02 -18.58
N LYS A 76 8.61 -11.87 -18.78
CA LYS A 76 9.96 -11.45 -19.22
C LYS A 76 10.64 -10.47 -18.25
N ASN A 77 10.30 -10.54 -16.95
CA ASN A 77 10.89 -9.73 -15.90
C ASN A 77 10.73 -8.21 -16.11
N ASN A 78 9.63 -7.78 -16.75
CA ASN A 78 9.33 -6.37 -16.92
C ASN A 78 8.72 -5.78 -15.62
N PRO A 79 9.23 -4.66 -15.09
CA PRO A 79 8.65 -4.07 -13.89
C PRO A 79 7.30 -3.41 -14.23
N LEU A 80 6.24 -3.85 -13.55
CA LEU A 80 4.88 -3.35 -13.73
C LEU A 80 4.54 -2.29 -12.68
N ALA A 81 4.85 -2.59 -11.42
CA ALA A 81 4.49 -1.76 -10.29
C ALA A 81 5.51 -1.83 -9.16
N ILE A 82 5.33 -0.94 -8.18
CA ILE A 82 6.07 -0.91 -6.93
C ILE A 82 5.07 -0.79 -5.77
N ILE A 83 5.17 -1.72 -4.82
CA ILE A 83 4.48 -1.69 -3.53
C ILE A 83 5.33 -0.83 -2.59
N LYS A 84 4.75 0.19 -1.95
CA LYS A 84 5.47 1.08 -1.04
C LYS A 84 5.04 0.91 0.42
N PHE A 85 5.67 -0.04 1.13
CA PHE A 85 5.43 -0.28 2.55
C PHE A 85 5.70 0.93 3.43
N SER A 86 6.60 1.84 3.03
CA SER A 86 6.80 3.09 3.77
C SER A 86 5.56 3.98 3.83
N ALA A 87 4.64 3.84 2.87
CA ALA A 87 3.42 4.64 2.77
C ALA A 87 2.15 3.82 3.08
N MET A 88 2.29 2.66 3.74
CA MET A 88 1.12 1.89 4.17
C MET A 88 0.32 2.64 5.24
N ILE A 89 -0.98 2.40 5.27
CA ILE A 89 -1.93 3.06 6.16
C ILE A 89 -2.68 2.02 7.00
N PRO A 90 -2.95 2.30 8.29
CA PRO A 90 -3.85 1.49 9.09
C PRO A 90 -5.31 1.81 8.76
N VAL A 91 -6.17 0.82 8.88
CA VAL A 91 -7.62 0.96 8.91
C VAL A 91 -8.13 0.19 10.13
N PRO A 92 -8.80 0.85 11.08
CA PRO A 92 -9.47 0.21 12.20
C PRO A 92 -10.57 -0.75 11.74
N ASN A 93 -10.70 -1.90 12.41
CA ASN A 93 -11.71 -2.91 12.06
C ASN A 93 -13.17 -2.45 12.24
N ASN A 94 -13.40 -1.31 12.90
CA ASN A 94 -14.72 -0.76 13.22
C ASN A 94 -15.21 0.32 12.25
N ILE A 95 -14.43 0.68 11.22
CA ILE A 95 -14.83 1.64 10.18
C ILE A 95 -14.78 0.99 8.80
N ASN A 96 -15.61 1.42 7.86
CA ASN A 96 -15.70 0.80 6.54
C ASN A 96 -15.26 1.76 5.43
N VAL A 97 -13.95 2.03 5.40
CA VAL A 97 -13.33 2.96 4.45
C VAL A 97 -12.61 2.27 3.29
N THR A 98 -12.78 0.95 3.15
CA THR A 98 -12.11 0.15 2.10
C THR A 98 -13.11 -0.69 1.33
N SER A 99 -12.99 -0.68 0.00
CA SER A 99 -13.80 -1.51 -0.90
C SER A 99 -12.90 -2.33 -1.80
N ILE A 100 -13.30 -3.54 -2.18
CA ILE A 100 -12.56 -4.33 -3.17
C ILE A 100 -12.51 -3.53 -4.48
N LEU A 101 -11.33 -3.51 -5.11
CA LEU A 101 -11.15 -2.84 -6.39
C LEU A 101 -11.88 -3.61 -7.49
N GLU A 102 -12.97 -3.03 -7.98
CA GLU A 102 -13.67 -3.52 -9.16
C GLU A 102 -13.03 -2.97 -10.43
N TYR A 103 -12.41 -3.84 -11.22
CA TYR A 103 -11.75 -3.47 -12.48
C TYR A 103 -12.36 -4.15 -13.72
N ASN A 104 -13.45 -4.90 -13.57
CA ASN A 104 -14.09 -5.62 -14.67
C ASN A 104 -14.62 -4.70 -15.78
N ASN A 105 -15.13 -3.52 -15.39
CA ASN A 105 -15.66 -2.53 -16.32
C ASN A 105 -14.58 -1.64 -16.98
N GLN A 106 -13.30 -1.85 -16.65
CA GLN A 106 -12.19 -1.09 -17.21
C GLN A 106 -11.74 -1.66 -18.56
N ASP A 107 -10.92 -0.91 -19.28
CA ASP A 107 -10.40 -1.34 -20.57
C ASP A 107 -9.56 -2.63 -20.46
N LYS A 108 -9.48 -3.39 -21.55
CA LYS A 108 -8.79 -4.69 -21.58
C LYS A 108 -7.33 -4.59 -21.12
N LYS A 109 -6.63 -3.51 -21.47
CA LYS A 109 -5.21 -3.34 -21.14
C LYS A 109 -5.04 -3.12 -19.64
N TYR A 110 -5.90 -2.33 -19.00
CA TYR A 110 -5.89 -2.18 -17.54
C TYR A 110 -6.21 -3.49 -16.82
N ARG A 111 -7.21 -4.26 -17.29
CA ARG A 111 -7.53 -5.57 -16.70
C ARG A 111 -6.38 -6.57 -16.80
N ASP A 112 -5.73 -6.61 -17.97
CA ASP A 112 -4.58 -7.48 -18.21
C ASP A 112 -3.40 -7.11 -17.29
N LEU A 113 -3.20 -5.80 -17.04
CA LEU A 113 -2.19 -5.28 -16.11
C LEU A 113 -2.49 -5.73 -14.66
N ILE A 114 -3.69 -5.43 -14.14
CA ILE A 114 -4.09 -5.80 -12.77
C ILE A 114 -4.01 -7.32 -12.57
N SER A 115 -4.42 -8.10 -13.57
CA SER A 115 -4.31 -9.57 -13.53
C SER A 115 -2.86 -10.06 -13.49
N ALA A 116 -1.94 -9.39 -14.22
CA ALA A 116 -0.52 -9.72 -14.16
C ALA A 116 0.10 -9.37 -12.81
N GLU A 117 -0.23 -8.20 -12.26
CA GLU A 117 0.21 -7.77 -10.93
C GLU A 117 -0.32 -8.72 -9.84
N TYR A 118 -1.61 -9.08 -9.90
CA TYR A 118 -2.24 -10.01 -8.96
C TYR A 118 -1.50 -11.36 -8.89
N ARG A 119 -1.19 -11.96 -10.05
CA ARG A 119 -0.47 -13.24 -10.12
C ARG A 119 0.90 -13.15 -9.46
N TYR A 120 1.67 -12.11 -9.76
CA TYR A 120 3.01 -11.94 -9.20
C TYR A 120 2.94 -11.70 -7.69
N ILE A 121 2.03 -10.84 -7.25
CA ILE A 121 1.82 -10.52 -5.84
C ILE A 121 1.44 -11.76 -5.05
N ASN A 122 0.47 -12.54 -5.51
CA ASN A 122 0.02 -13.73 -4.79
C ASN A 122 1.04 -14.88 -4.81
N SER A 123 1.90 -14.94 -5.82
CA SER A 123 3.05 -15.86 -5.83
C SER A 123 4.14 -15.45 -4.82
N ASN A 124 4.21 -14.16 -4.45
CA ASN A 124 5.22 -13.60 -3.53
C ASN A 124 4.61 -13.10 -2.21
N LYS A 125 3.38 -13.50 -1.88
CA LYS A 125 2.60 -12.93 -0.77
C LYS A 125 3.31 -13.03 0.58
N GLU A 126 4.01 -14.14 0.83
CA GLU A 126 4.73 -14.35 2.09
C GLU A 126 5.84 -13.32 2.28
N GLU A 127 6.63 -13.05 1.23
CA GLU A 127 7.68 -12.04 1.27
C GLU A 127 7.10 -10.62 1.40
N ILE A 128 5.97 -10.34 0.74
CA ILE A 128 5.28 -9.05 0.86
C ILE A 128 4.83 -8.80 2.31
N CYS A 129 4.16 -9.77 2.93
CA CYS A 129 3.73 -9.66 4.34
C CYS A 129 4.92 -9.58 5.29
N LYS A 130 5.99 -10.36 5.04
CA LYS A 130 7.23 -10.31 5.81
C LYS A 130 7.90 -8.95 5.75
N ARG A 131 7.94 -8.31 4.58
CA ARG A 131 8.46 -6.95 4.40
C ARG A 131 7.58 -5.90 5.07
N ALA A 132 6.27 -6.00 4.96
CA ALA A 132 5.34 -5.10 5.68
C ALA A 132 5.58 -5.14 7.19
N ASN A 133 5.68 -6.35 7.78
CA ASN A 133 6.00 -6.51 9.19
C ASN A 133 7.38 -5.96 9.55
N LYS A 134 8.42 -6.28 8.75
CA LYS A 134 9.78 -5.76 8.97
C LYS A 134 9.80 -4.23 8.93
N MET A 135 9.07 -3.62 8.00
CA MET A 135 8.96 -2.17 7.89
C MET A 135 8.29 -1.57 9.13
N TYR A 136 7.17 -2.15 9.57
CA TYR A 136 6.46 -1.72 10.78
C TYR A 136 7.37 -1.76 12.02
N ILE A 137 8.01 -2.89 12.28
CA ILE A 137 8.88 -3.09 13.45
C ILE A 137 10.10 -2.15 13.37
N SER A 138 10.66 -1.94 12.17
CA SER A 138 11.84 -1.07 11.99
C SER A 138 11.54 0.40 12.31
N VAL A 139 10.34 0.88 11.97
CA VAL A 139 9.91 2.26 12.24
C VAL A 139 9.44 2.44 13.68
N THR A 140 8.74 1.45 14.24
CA THR A 140 8.10 1.56 15.57
C THR A 140 9.00 1.14 16.74
N LYS A 141 9.81 0.08 16.57
CA LYS A 141 10.64 -0.50 17.65
C LYS A 141 12.12 -0.19 17.50
N HIS A 142 12.71 -0.46 16.33
CA HIS A 142 14.17 -0.46 16.17
C HIS A 142 14.79 0.90 15.85
N LYS A 143 14.03 2.00 15.95
CA LYS A 143 14.47 3.39 15.73
C LYS A 143 15.43 3.54 14.54
N ASN A 144 15.13 2.89 13.40
CA ASN A 144 15.95 3.08 12.20
C ASN A 144 15.68 4.50 11.67
N ASN A 145 16.63 5.41 11.91
CA ASN A 145 16.48 6.84 11.60
C ASN A 145 16.19 7.08 10.10
N PHE A 146 16.80 6.32 9.19
CA PHE A 146 16.55 6.46 7.75
C PHE A 146 15.14 6.01 7.36
N LEU A 147 14.71 4.84 7.84
CA LEU A 147 13.37 4.33 7.50
C LEU A 147 12.28 5.24 8.06
N LYS A 148 12.49 5.79 9.26
CA LYS A 148 11.56 6.73 9.89
C LYS A 148 11.41 8.04 9.12
N THR A 149 12.44 8.53 8.43
CA THR A 149 12.36 9.77 7.66
C THR A 149 11.64 9.62 6.31
N ILE A 150 11.54 8.40 5.78
CA ILE A 150 10.90 8.12 4.49
C ILE A 150 9.52 7.46 4.63
N SER A 151 9.10 7.13 5.85
CA SER A 151 7.86 6.40 6.13
C SER A 151 6.82 7.24 6.83
N CYS A 152 5.56 6.88 6.63
CA CYS A 152 4.48 7.30 7.50
C CYS A 152 4.79 6.96 8.96
N ASN A 153 4.46 7.88 9.87
CA ASN A 153 4.45 7.59 11.29
C ASN A 153 3.26 6.67 11.61
N PHE A 154 3.49 5.35 11.57
CA PHE A 154 2.44 4.36 11.74
C PHE A 154 1.65 4.51 13.05
N LYS A 155 2.32 4.82 14.17
CA LYS A 155 1.66 5.05 15.46
C LYS A 155 0.80 6.30 15.48
N LEU A 156 1.22 7.37 14.80
CA LEU A 156 0.39 8.56 14.63
C LEU A 156 -0.85 8.26 13.78
N LEU A 157 -0.67 7.53 12.67
CA LEU A 157 -1.78 7.15 11.80
C LEU A 157 -2.77 6.21 12.50
N GLU A 158 -2.30 5.24 13.30
CA GLU A 158 -3.16 4.39 14.13
C GLU A 158 -4.06 5.25 15.03
N LYS A 159 -3.46 6.17 15.79
CA LYS A 159 -4.22 7.08 16.67
C LYS A 159 -5.25 7.91 15.90
N LYS A 160 -4.84 8.52 14.79
CA LYS A 160 -5.72 9.38 14.00
C LYS A 160 -6.81 8.60 13.28
N SER A 161 -6.53 7.38 12.84
CA SER A 161 -7.54 6.54 12.19
C SER A 161 -8.74 6.25 13.09
N VAL A 162 -8.54 6.09 14.40
CA VAL A 162 -9.62 5.90 15.39
C VAL A 162 -10.40 7.19 15.64
N GLU A 163 -9.77 8.35 15.49
CA GLU A 163 -10.42 9.66 15.62
C GLU A 163 -11.22 10.06 14.37
N TYR A 164 -11.09 9.32 13.26
CA TYR A 164 -11.85 9.57 12.05
C TYR A 164 -13.34 9.30 12.28
N LYS A 165 -14.17 10.29 11.96
CA LYS A 165 -15.62 10.18 11.95
C LYS A 165 -16.05 10.31 10.49
N GLU A 166 -16.73 9.28 9.99
CA GLU A 166 -17.33 9.25 8.65
C GLU A 166 -18.30 10.43 8.43
#